data_AF-A0A926NGB2-F1
#
_entry.id   AF-A0A926NGB2-F1
#
_cell.length_a   1.000
_cell.length_b   1.000
_cell.length_c   1.000
_cell.angle_alpha   90.00
_cell.angle_beta   90.00
_cell.angle_gamma   90.00
#
_symmetry.space_group_name_H-M   'P 1'
#
loop_
_entity.id
_entity.type
_entity.pdbx_description
1 polymer ?
#
loop_
_entity_poly.entity_id
_entity_poly.type
_entity_poly.pdbx_seq_one_letter_code
_entity_poly.pdbx_strand_id
1 'polypeptide(L)'
;MIFFQPEFRTEQGEIINVVDTNGKAVGYLAYLYKDEKDLYIMGQLDNPGEKQNFIDMTSNYIDGLKKSILGNGENEPNLFIHLGGEAMDIDKTKDEESG
;
A
#
# COMPACT_ATOMS: atom_id res chain seq x y z
N MET A 1 1.25 11.42 -13.80
CA MET A 1 1.89 10.10 -14.01
C MET A 1 2.88 9.87 -12.89
N ILE A 2 2.95 8.64 -12.38
CA ILE A 2 3.79 8.23 -11.26
C ILE A 2 4.54 6.94 -11.58
N PHE A 3 5.59 6.67 -10.83
CA PHE A 3 6.46 5.51 -11.01
C PHE A 3 6.84 4.89 -9.67
N PHE A 4 7.09 3.59 -9.67
CA PHE A 4 7.68 2.89 -8.54
C PHE A 4 9.20 2.96 -8.61
N GLN A 5 9.81 3.35 -7.49
CA GLN A 5 11.24 3.44 -7.30
C GLN A 5 11.62 2.64 -6.05
N PRO A 6 12.22 1.44 -6.19
CA PRO A 6 12.71 0.67 -5.05
C PRO A 6 13.65 1.51 -4.17
N GLU A 7 13.42 1.50 -2.87
CA GLU A 7 14.21 2.28 -1.91
C GLU A 7 15.00 1.37 -0.97
N PHE A 8 14.36 0.35 -0.41
CA PHE A 8 14.99 -0.56 0.53
C PHE A 8 14.38 -1.95 0.44
N ARG A 9 15.22 -2.99 0.46
CA ARG A 9 14.78 -4.39 0.37
C ARG A 9 15.50 -5.24 1.42
N THR A 10 14.76 -6.11 2.05
CA THR A 10 15.27 -7.19 2.91
C THR A 10 14.78 -8.52 2.40
N GLU A 11 15.19 -9.60 3.07
CA GLU A 11 14.58 -10.90 2.81
C GLU A 11 13.08 -10.84 3.08
N GLN A 12 12.60 -10.13 4.10
CA GLN A 12 11.21 -10.19 4.58
C GLN A 12 10.30 -9.10 4.00
N GLY A 13 10.78 -8.23 3.12
CA GLY A 13 9.98 -7.11 2.64
C GLY A 13 10.72 -6.10 1.79
N GLU A 14 9.96 -5.11 1.31
CA GLU A 14 10.48 -4.02 0.50
C GLU A 14 9.72 -2.73 0.78
N ILE A 15 10.43 -1.61 0.67
CA ILE A 15 9.89 -0.25 0.61
C ILE A 15 10.15 0.30 -0.79
N ILE A 16 9.10 0.83 -1.40
CA ILE A 16 9.05 1.33 -2.76
C ILE A 16 8.50 2.74 -2.72
N ASN A 17 9.30 3.71 -3.14
CA ASN A 17 8.82 5.07 -3.32
C ASN A 17 7.91 5.16 -4.53
N VAL A 18 6.90 6.02 -4.40
CA VAL A 18 6.08 6.46 -5.53
C VAL A 18 6.57 7.85 -5.89
N VAL A 19 7.12 8.00 -7.08
CA VAL A 19 7.71 9.26 -7.55
C VAL A 19 6.96 9.83 -8.74
N ASP A 20 6.91 11.15 -8.87
CA ASP A 20 6.37 11.83 -10.04
C ASP A 20 7.36 11.86 -11.21
N THR A 21 6.98 12.51 -12.30
CA THR A 21 7.83 12.66 -13.51
C THR A 21 9.12 13.45 -13.28
N ASN A 22 9.22 14.19 -12.18
CA ASN A 22 10.41 14.94 -11.79
C ASN A 22 11.28 14.16 -10.80
N GLY A 23 10.91 12.93 -10.47
CA GLY A 23 11.58 12.11 -9.46
C GLY A 23 11.27 12.54 -8.02
N LYS A 24 10.26 13.39 -7.80
CA LYS A 24 9.85 13.80 -6.46
C LYS A 24 9.01 12.70 -5.82
N ALA A 25 9.34 12.29 -4.59
CA ALA A 25 8.50 11.39 -3.81
C ALA A 25 7.12 12.02 -3.54
N VAL A 26 6.07 11.28 -3.89
CA VAL A 26 4.65 11.65 -3.72
C VAL A 26 3.86 10.59 -2.96
N GLY A 27 4.54 9.56 -2.45
CA GLY A 27 3.96 8.45 -1.72
C GLY A 27 4.93 7.29 -1.57
N TYR A 28 4.46 6.20 -1.00
CA TYR A 28 5.19 4.94 -0.90
C TYR A 28 4.26 3.73 -0.92
N LEU A 29 4.84 2.58 -1.18
CA LEU A 29 4.28 1.26 -0.93
C LEU A 29 5.33 0.45 -0.17
N ALA A 30 4.91 -0.26 0.86
CA ALA A 30 5.75 -1.20 1.59
C ALA A 30 5.01 -2.52 1.72
N TYR A 31 5.74 -3.62 1.65
CA TYR A 31 5.22 -4.91 2.05
C TYR A 31 6.15 -5.60 3.04
N LEU A 32 5.55 -6.33 3.96
CA LEU A 32 6.23 -7.17 4.93
C LEU A 32 5.58 -8.54 4.89
N TYR A 33 6.39 -9.59 4.79
CA TYR A 33 5.89 -10.95 4.86
C TYR A 33 6.54 -11.69 6.04
N LYS A 34 5.74 -12.46 6.76
CA LYS A 34 6.16 -13.22 7.92
C LYS A 34 5.71 -14.67 7.81
N ASP A 35 6.64 -15.59 8.06
CA ASP A 35 6.42 -17.04 8.25
C ASP A 35 5.48 -17.68 7.19
N GLU A 36 5.63 -17.25 5.92
CA GLU A 36 4.95 -17.78 4.72
C GLU A 36 3.42 -17.69 4.69
N LYS A 37 2.80 -16.96 5.63
CA LYS A 37 1.34 -16.90 5.74
C LYS A 37 0.78 -15.50 5.86
N ASP A 38 1.54 -14.58 6.43
CA ASP A 38 1.08 -13.22 6.68
C ASP A 38 1.78 -12.25 5.76
N LEU A 39 1.03 -11.69 4.79
CA LEU A 39 1.47 -10.59 3.93
C LEU A 39 0.78 -9.31 4.38
N TYR A 40 1.57 -8.32 4.77
CA TYR A 40 1.12 -6.98 5.11
C TYR A 40 1.55 -6.03 4.00
N ILE A 41 0.64 -5.19 3.54
CA ILE A 41 0.91 -4.20 2.50
C ILE A 41 0.40 -2.86 3.01
N MET A 42 1.31 -1.89 3.04
CA MET A 42 1.06 -0.53 3.49
C MET A 42 1.33 0.41 2.34
N GLY A 43 0.48 1.39 2.11
CA GLY A 43 0.69 2.37 1.05
C GLY A 43 0.16 3.73 1.43
N GLN A 44 0.81 4.76 0.91
CA GLN A 44 0.35 6.13 1.06
C GLN A 44 0.60 6.90 -0.23
N LEU A 45 -0.39 7.70 -0.64
CA LEU A 45 -0.24 8.69 -1.70
C LEU A 45 -0.61 10.06 -1.15
N ASP A 46 0.34 11.00 -1.23
CA ASP A 46 0.16 12.36 -0.74
C ASP A 46 -0.46 13.29 -1.78
N ASN A 47 -0.35 12.94 -3.07
CA ASN A 47 -0.87 13.73 -4.18
C ASN A 47 -2.24 13.21 -4.68
N PRO A 48 -3.36 13.92 -4.42
CA PRO A 48 -4.69 13.47 -4.84
C PRO A 48 -4.88 13.37 -6.36
N GLY A 49 -4.11 14.14 -7.14
CA GLY A 49 -4.22 14.19 -8.60
C GLY A 49 -3.83 12.89 -9.31
N GLU A 50 -3.11 12.01 -8.62
CA GLU A 50 -2.60 10.75 -9.17
C GLU A 50 -3.31 9.52 -8.58
N LYS A 51 -4.43 9.73 -7.87
CA LYS A 51 -5.17 8.69 -7.15
C LYS A 51 -5.48 7.47 -8.02
N GLN A 52 -6.03 7.69 -9.21
CA GLN A 52 -6.42 6.57 -10.09
C GLN A 52 -5.20 5.80 -10.58
N ASN A 53 -4.16 6.50 -11.04
CA ASN A 53 -2.91 5.87 -11.49
C ASN A 53 -2.27 5.03 -10.37
N PHE A 54 -2.29 5.55 -9.14
CA PHE A 54 -1.79 4.82 -7.98
C PHE A 54 -2.61 3.58 -7.65
N ILE A 55 -3.95 3.65 -7.71
CA ILE A 55 -4.83 2.49 -7.52
C ILE A 55 -4.52 1.42 -8.58
N ASP A 56 -4.45 1.80 -9.85
CA ASP A 56 -4.24 0.86 -10.95
C ASP A 56 -2.88 0.17 -10.87
N MET A 57 -1.82 0.93 -10.55
CA MET A 57 -0.47 0.38 -10.38
C MET A 57 -0.37 -0.52 -9.16
N THR A 58 -0.92 -0.06 -8.02
CA THR A 58 -0.82 -0.78 -6.75
C THR A 58 -1.63 -2.07 -6.77
N SER A 59 -2.81 -2.08 -7.41
CA SER A 59 -3.63 -3.29 -7.54
C SER A 59 -2.90 -4.40 -8.29
N ASN A 60 -2.34 -4.08 -9.46
CA ASN A 60 -1.56 -5.05 -10.25
C ASN A 60 -0.32 -5.55 -9.50
N TYR A 61 0.33 -4.67 -8.74
CA TYR A 61 1.49 -5.02 -7.96
C TYR A 61 1.15 -5.96 -6.79
N ILE A 62 0.07 -5.66 -6.05
CA ILE A 62 -0.45 -6.50 -4.97
C ILE A 62 -0.85 -7.88 -5.49
N ASP A 63 -1.51 -7.96 -6.64
CA ASP A 63 -1.86 -9.24 -7.26
C ASP A 63 -0.63 -10.09 -7.56
N GLY A 64 0.46 -9.46 -8.01
CA GLY A 64 1.75 -10.12 -8.22
C GLY A 64 2.35 -10.64 -6.91
N LEU A 65 2.32 -9.81 -5.85
CA LEU A 65 2.80 -10.20 -4.52
C LEU A 65 2.00 -11.35 -3.94
N LYS A 66 0.66 -11.28 -4.01
CA LYS A 66 -0.23 -12.34 -3.52
C LYS A 66 0.11 -13.68 -4.18
N LYS A 67 0.20 -13.70 -5.51
CA LYS A 67 0.55 -14.94 -6.25
C LYS A 67 1.92 -15.49 -5.87
N SER A 68 2.89 -14.60 -5.61
CA SER A 68 4.28 -14.99 -5.34
C SER A 68 4.50 -15.45 -3.89
N ILE A 69 3.83 -14.82 -2.94
CA ILE A 69 4.05 -15.02 -1.49
C ILE A 69 2.97 -15.92 -0.88
N LEU A 70 1.69 -15.70 -1.22
CA LEU A 70 0.55 -16.44 -0.66
C LEU A 70 0.11 -17.61 -1.57
N GLY A 71 0.62 -17.68 -2.80
CA GLY A 71 0.27 -18.69 -3.79
C GLY A 71 -1.15 -18.51 -4.36
N ASN A 72 -1.74 -19.60 -4.86
CA ASN A 72 -3.09 -19.63 -5.42
C ASN A 72 -4.17 -19.98 -4.36
N GLY A 73 -3.85 -19.86 -3.07
CA GLY A 73 -4.74 -20.22 -1.96
C GLY A 73 -5.77 -19.14 -1.63
N GLU A 74 -6.56 -19.38 -0.57
CA GLU A 74 -7.59 -18.46 -0.06
C GLU A 74 -7.03 -17.31 0.80
N ASN A 75 -5.72 -17.27 1.04
CA ASN A 75 -5.12 -16.25 1.90
C ASN A 75 -5.09 -14.89 1.18
N GLU A 76 -5.61 -13.87 1.86
CA GLU A 76 -5.58 -12.48 1.42
C GLU A 76 -4.53 -11.68 2.19
N PRO A 77 -3.88 -10.70 1.56
CA PRO A 77 -2.99 -9.78 2.26
C PRO A 77 -3.78 -8.85 3.18
N ASN A 78 -3.14 -8.44 4.27
CA ASN A 78 -3.60 -7.33 5.11
C ASN A 78 -3.23 -6.02 4.42
N LEU A 79 -4.22 -5.24 3.99
CA LEU A 79 -4.03 -4.03 3.19
C LEU A 79 -4.33 -2.76 4.00
N PHE A 80 -3.38 -1.83 4.04
CA PHE A 80 -3.49 -0.52 4.68
C PHE A 80 -3.03 0.57 3.70
N ILE A 81 -3.95 1.11 2.89
CA ILE A 81 -3.62 2.10 1.86
C ILE A 81 -4.34 3.43 2.15
N HIS A 82 -3.57 4.49 2.30
CA HIS A 82 -4.04 5.85 2.54
C HIS A 82 -3.88 6.72 1.29
N LEU A 83 -4.92 7.48 0.94
CA LEU A 83 -4.94 8.36 -0.23
C LEU A 83 -5.34 9.78 0.21
N GLY A 84 -4.45 10.75 0.06
CA GLY A 84 -4.76 12.16 0.31
C GLY A 84 -4.54 12.64 1.74
N GLY A 85 -3.67 11.97 2.52
CA GLY A 85 -3.17 12.52 3.79
C GLY A 85 -4.16 12.59 4.96
N GLU A 86 -5.41 12.15 4.80
CA GLU A 86 -6.33 11.97 5.94
C GLU A 86 -6.12 10.58 6.57
N ALA A 87 -5.64 10.58 7.81
CA ALA A 87 -5.69 9.40 8.66
C ALA A 87 -7.13 9.21 9.15
N MET A 88 -7.84 8.18 8.67
CA MET A 88 -9.09 7.77 9.30
C MET A 88 -8.77 7.01 10.58
N ASP A 89 -9.13 7.61 11.70
CA ASP A 89 -9.07 7.05 13.05
C ASP A 89 -10.27 6.09 13.21
N ILE A 90 -10.08 4.78 12.97
CA ILE A 90 -11.16 3.78 12.95
C ILE A 90 -11.79 3.56 14.35
N ASP A 91 -11.17 4.04 15.44
CA ASP A 91 -11.70 3.89 16.80
C ASP A 91 -12.69 4.98 17.25
N LYS A 92 -12.97 6.01 16.44
CA LYS A 92 -13.87 7.13 16.86
C LYS A 92 -15.31 7.08 16.37
N THR A 93 -15.73 6.09 15.58
CA THR A 93 -17.12 6.00 15.10
C THR A 93 -18.10 5.32 16.06
N LYS A 94 -17.75 5.15 17.34
CA LYS A 94 -18.69 4.60 18.35
C LYS A 94 -19.30 5.59 19.34
N ASP A 95 -18.90 6.87 19.34
CA ASP A 95 -19.38 7.82 20.35
C ASP A 95 -20.22 9.01 19.82
N GLU A 96 -20.56 9.07 18.52
CA GLU A 96 -21.36 10.19 17.95
C GLU A 96 -22.78 9.82 17.47
N GLU A 97 -23.30 8.63 17.82
CA GLU A 97 -24.74 8.31 17.69
C GLU A 97 -25.46 8.19 19.06
N SER A 98 -24.97 8.92 20.06
CA SER A 98 -25.67 9.13 21.34
C SER A 98 -25.54 10.59 21.78
N GLY A 99 -26.15 11.48 20.99
CA GLY A 99 -26.35 12.90 21.29
C GLY A 99 -27.63 13.40 20.68
#